data_AF-A0AAW9U1C4-F1
#
_entry.id   AF-A0AAW9U1C4-F1
#
_cell.length_a   1.000
_cell.length_b   1.000
_cell.length_c   1.000
_cell.angle_alpha   90.00
_cell.angle_beta   90.00
_cell.angle_gamma   90.00
#
_symmetry.space_group_name_H-M   'P 1'
#
loop_
_entity.id
_entity.type
_entity.pdbx_description
1 polymer ?
#
loop_
_entity_poly.entity_id
_entity_poly.type
_entity_poly.pdbx_seq_one_letter_code
_entity_poly.pdbx_strand_id
1 'polypeptide(L)'
;MEIIKLDTIIKELWGISSLENRDDNIIWTAYYIFENKYMNDGYDEQYYYLMRLMQRLLKCPDGLYEGYILYVISSINEGYLSKYREYVANLDDETRVGLEEYINNEMN
;
A
#
# COMPACT_ATOMS: atom_id res chain seq x y z
N MET A 1 5.81 6.45 22.17
CA MET A 1 5.64 6.39 20.71
C MET A 1 4.48 7.30 20.38
N GLU A 2 4.71 8.37 19.62
CA GLU A 2 3.64 9.27 19.22
C GLU A 2 2.74 8.54 18.22
N ILE A 3 1.42 8.57 18.41
CA ILE A 3 0.49 7.84 17.53
C ILE A 3 0.37 8.64 16.23
N ILE A 4 1.08 8.22 15.19
CA ILE A 4 0.92 8.78 13.84
C ILE A 4 -0.50 8.44 13.38
N LYS A 5 -1.23 9.46 12.90
CA LYS A 5 -2.61 9.31 12.43
C LYS A 5 -2.63 8.65 11.04
N LEU A 6 -3.68 7.88 10.77
CA LEU A 6 -3.86 7.20 9.47
C LEU A 6 -3.81 8.19 8.28
N ASP A 7 -4.38 9.38 8.44
CA ASP A 7 -4.32 10.45 7.43
C ASP A 7 -2.90 10.92 7.12
N THR A 8 -2.01 10.90 8.12
CA THR A 8 -0.58 11.22 7.92
C THR A 8 0.09 10.12 7.10
N ILE A 9 -0.15 8.85 7.45
CA ILE A 9 0.39 7.70 6.70
C ILE A 9 -0.06 7.76 5.24
N ILE A 10 -1.34 8.02 4.97
CA ILE A 10 -1.85 8.14 3.60
C ILE A 10 -1.13 9.26 2.82
N LYS A 11 -0.94 10.42 3.44
CA LYS A 11 -0.26 11.56 2.81
C LYS A 11 1.21 11.27 2.52
N GLU A 12 1.90 10.62 3.45
CA GLU A 12 3.30 10.25 3.29
C GLU A 12 3.46 9.17 2.22
N LEU A 13 2.66 8.10 2.25
CA LEU A 13 2.60 7.08 1.19
C LEU A 13 2.32 7.70 -0.18
N TRP A 14 1.41 8.68 -0.26
CA TRP A 14 1.16 9.41 -1.50
C TRP A 14 2.39 10.22 -1.94
N GLY A 15 3.07 10.89 -1.01
CA GLY A 15 4.29 11.65 -1.30
C GLY A 15 5.45 10.78 -1.79
N ILE A 16 5.50 9.52 -1.36
CA ILE A 16 6.50 8.54 -1.76
C ILE A 16 6.01 7.57 -2.85
N SER A 17 4.97 7.94 -3.60
CA SER A 17 4.34 7.02 -4.54
C SER A 17 5.24 6.63 -5.71
N SER A 18 6.15 7.50 -6.10
CA SER A 18 7.16 7.18 -7.11
C SER A 18 8.39 6.54 -6.50
N LEU A 19 9.09 5.71 -7.28
CA LEU A 19 10.34 5.08 -6.87
C LEU A 19 11.41 6.11 -6.46
N GLU A 20 11.44 7.27 -7.12
CA GLU A 20 12.37 8.37 -6.81
C GLU A 20 12.24 8.90 -5.38
N ASN A 21 11.04 8.77 -4.79
CA ASN A 21 10.72 9.29 -3.47
C ASN A 21 10.59 8.17 -2.42
N ARG A 22 10.89 6.91 -2.78
CA ARG A 22 10.70 5.76 -1.89
C ARG A 22 11.45 5.94 -0.57
N ASP A 23 10.71 5.89 0.53
CA ASP A 23 11.24 5.84 1.90
C ASP A 23 10.66 4.64 2.65
N ASP A 24 11.46 3.60 2.79
CA ASP A 24 11.07 2.37 3.47
C ASP A 24 10.70 2.61 4.95
N ASN A 25 11.19 3.67 5.60
CA ASN A 25 10.87 3.95 7.00
C ASN A 25 9.40 4.29 7.19
N ILE A 26 8.78 5.01 6.24
CA ILE A 26 7.35 5.32 6.27
C ILE A 26 6.54 4.03 6.11
N ILE A 27 6.96 3.14 5.21
CA ILE A 27 6.30 1.86 4.97
C ILE A 27 6.38 0.96 6.21
N TRP A 28 7.56 0.87 6.83
CA TRP A 28 7.74 0.15 8.09
C TRP A 28 6.93 0.75 9.24
N THR A 29 6.87 2.07 9.33
CA THR A 29 6.06 2.77 10.33
C THR A 29 4.58 2.40 10.18
N ALA A 30 4.05 2.44 8.96
CA ALA A 30 2.69 2.02 8.67
C ALA A 30 2.46 0.53 9.02
N TYR A 31 3.39 -0.35 8.65
CA TYR A 31 3.36 -1.77 9.01
C TYR A 31 3.22 -1.96 10.53
N TYR A 32 4.08 -1.32 11.33
CA TYR A 32 4.06 -1.47 12.79
C TYR A 32 2.80 -0.90 13.43
N ILE A 33 2.18 0.13 12.84
CA ILE A 33 0.89 0.65 13.32
C ILE A 33 -0.20 -0.41 13.13
N PHE A 34 -0.29 -1.03 11.95
CA PHE A 34 -1.27 -2.08 11.67
C PHE A 34 -1.00 -3.35 12.48
N GLU A 35 0.26 -3.76 12.62
CA GLU A 35 0.66 -4.90 13.44
C GLU A 35 0.28 -4.67 14.92
N ASN A 36 0.57 -3.50 15.49
CA ASN A 36 0.18 -3.20 16.87
C ASN A 36 -1.33 -3.22 17.07
N LYS A 37 -2.11 -2.71 16.11
CA LYS A 37 -3.58 -2.77 16.19
C LYS A 37 -4.09 -4.21 16.11
N TYR A 38 -3.58 -4.99 15.17
CA TYR A 38 -3.87 -6.42 15.04
C TYR A 38 -3.54 -7.20 16.32
N MET A 39 -2.42 -6.90 16.99
CA MET A 39 -2.00 -7.60 18.21
C MET A 39 -2.80 -7.18 19.46
N ASN A 40 -3.25 -5.92 19.55
CA ASN A 40 -3.90 -5.40 20.76
C ASN A 40 -5.43 -5.44 20.74
N ASP A 41 -6.07 -5.39 19.56
CA ASP A 41 -7.53 -5.34 19.43
C ASP A 41 -8.17 -6.74 19.30
N GLY A 42 -7.38 -7.81 19.31
CA GLY A 42 -7.80 -9.16 18.94
C GLY A 42 -7.70 -9.39 17.43
N TYR A 43 -7.97 -10.62 16.96
CA TYR A 43 -7.90 -10.93 15.52
C TYR A 43 -8.85 -10.03 14.73
N ASP A 44 -8.27 -9.06 14.03
CA ASP A 44 -8.95 -8.17 13.10
C ASP A 44 -8.39 -8.41 11.70
N GLU A 45 -9.24 -8.98 10.84
CA GLU A 45 -8.90 -9.36 9.47
C GLU A 45 -8.52 -8.15 8.61
N GLN A 46 -9.11 -6.98 8.88
CA GLN A 46 -8.78 -5.76 8.15
C GLN A 46 -7.36 -5.30 8.47
N TYR A 47 -6.96 -5.29 9.75
CA TYR A 47 -5.59 -4.90 10.11
C TYR A 47 -4.56 -5.93 9.65
N TYR A 48 -4.91 -7.23 9.67
CA TYR A 48 -4.07 -8.26 9.07
C TYR A 48 -3.86 -8.03 7.57
N TYR A 49 -4.94 -7.74 6.82
CA TYR A 49 -4.87 -7.44 5.40
C TYR A 49 -3.98 -6.20 5.12
N LEU A 50 -4.18 -5.10 5.84
CA LEU A 50 -3.39 -3.88 5.66
C LEU A 50 -1.91 -4.09 6.02
N MET A 51 -1.61 -4.88 7.06
CA MET A 51 -0.25 -5.26 7.41
C MET A 51 0.44 -6.03 6.27
N ARG A 52 -0.26 -6.97 5.62
CA ARG A 52 0.24 -7.73 4.47
C ARG A 52 0.50 -6.83 3.26
N LEU A 53 -0.36 -5.85 3.00
CA LEU A 53 -0.14 -4.85 1.96
C LEU A 53 1.16 -4.06 2.16
N MET A 54 1.46 -3.64 3.39
CA MET A 54 2.73 -2.95 3.70
C MET A 54 3.94 -3.84 3.48
N GLN A 55 3.90 -5.09 3.94
CA GLN A 55 4.99 -6.05 3.74
C GLN A 55 5.30 -6.29 2.27
N ARG A 56 4.28 -6.27 1.41
CA ARG A 56 4.43 -6.42 -0.04
C ARG A 56 5.01 -5.19 -0.68
N LEU A 57 4.60 -4.01 -0.24
CA LEU A 57 5.15 -2.76 -0.78
C LEU A 57 6.68 -2.74 -0.66
N LEU A 58 7.24 -3.25 0.45
CA LEU A 58 8.69 -3.39 0.65
C LEU A 58 9.37 -4.34 -0.35
N LYS A 59 8.65 -5.33 -0.86
CA LYS A 59 9.12 -6.34 -1.82
C LYS A 59 8.63 -6.08 -3.25
N CYS A 60 7.94 -4.96 -3.47
CA CYS A 60 7.33 -4.68 -4.75
C CYS A 60 8.42 -4.44 -5.80
N PRO A 61 8.35 -5.08 -6.98
CA PRO A 61 9.25 -4.78 -8.08
C PRO A 61 9.16 -3.30 -8.46
N ASP A 62 10.32 -2.70 -8.77
CA ASP A 62 10.43 -1.27 -9.08
C ASP A 62 9.44 -0.80 -10.17
N GLY A 63 9.24 -1.60 -11.22
CA GLY A 63 8.31 -1.27 -12.32
C GLY A 63 6.83 -1.28 -11.93
N LEU A 64 6.47 -1.84 -10.77
CA LEU A 64 5.09 -1.94 -10.29
C LEU A 64 4.84 -1.08 -9.03
N TYR A 65 5.91 -0.53 -8.44
CA TYR A 65 5.88 0.10 -7.12
C TYR A 65 4.84 1.20 -7.00
N GLU A 66 4.78 2.10 -7.98
CA GLU A 66 3.83 3.22 -7.98
C GLU A 66 2.38 2.75 -8.13
N GLY A 67 2.11 1.78 -8.99
CA GLY A 67 0.78 1.19 -9.07
C GLY A 67 0.37 0.50 -7.77
N TYR A 68 1.32 -0.18 -7.13
CA TYR A 68 1.05 -0.93 -5.91
C TYR A 68 0.79 -0.01 -4.71
N ILE A 69 1.56 1.07 -4.52
CA ILE A 69 1.31 2.01 -3.44
C ILE A 69 -0.01 2.76 -3.62
N LEU A 70 -0.41 3.09 -4.85
CA LEU A 70 -1.72 3.67 -5.15
C LEU A 70 -2.86 2.70 -4.83
N TYR A 71 -2.70 1.42 -5.17
CA TYR A 71 -3.62 0.36 -4.77
C TYR A 71 -3.75 0.31 -3.24
N VAL A 72 -2.63 0.26 -2.55
CA VAL A 72 -2.54 0.21 -1.08
C VAL A 72 -3.25 1.39 -0.43
N ILE A 73 -2.99 2.62 -0.89
CA ILE A 73 -3.65 3.83 -0.38
C ILE A 73 -5.16 3.74 -0.61
N SER A 74 -5.61 3.26 -1.78
CA SER A 74 -7.03 3.10 -2.08
C SER A 74 -7.73 2.06 -1.19
N SER A 75 -7.00 1.03 -0.75
CA SER A 75 -7.49 0.03 0.22
C SER A 75 -7.63 0.58 1.64
N ILE A 76 -6.85 1.62 1.99
CA ILE A 76 -6.94 2.31 3.28
C ILE A 76 -8.04 3.39 3.24
N ASN A 77 -8.18 4.09 2.12
CA ASN A 77 -9.11 5.20 1.95
C ASN A 77 -9.71 5.20 0.53
N GLU A 78 -11.01 4.90 0.46
CA GLU A 78 -11.78 4.81 -0.78
C GLU A 78 -11.76 6.11 -1.61
N GLY A 79 -11.50 7.27 -0.97
CA GLY A 79 -11.34 8.55 -1.66
C GLY A 79 -10.18 8.60 -2.66
N TYR A 80 -9.25 7.64 -2.62
CA TYR A 80 -8.15 7.50 -3.58
C TYR A 80 -8.41 6.46 -4.68
N LEU A 81 -9.57 5.79 -4.68
CA LEU A 81 -9.90 4.76 -5.66
C LEU A 81 -9.93 5.29 -7.09
N SER A 82 -10.40 6.52 -7.30
CA SER A 82 -10.40 7.17 -8.62
C SER A 82 -8.99 7.36 -9.16
N LYS A 83 -8.05 7.79 -8.32
CA LYS A 83 -6.65 7.99 -8.68
C LYS A 83 -5.95 6.69 -9.05
N TYR A 84 -6.18 5.64 -8.28
CA TYR A 84 -5.66 4.30 -8.62
C TYR A 84 -6.20 3.82 -9.98
N ARG A 85 -7.50 3.95 -10.22
CA ARG A 85 -8.12 3.56 -11.50
C ARG A 85 -7.59 4.37 -12.68
N GLU A 86 -7.40 5.67 -12.49
CA GLU A 86 -6.81 6.55 -13.52
C GLU A 86 -5.38 6.14 -13.84
N TYR A 87 -4.56 5.83 -12.82
CA TYR A 87 -3.21 5.32 -13.05
C TYR A 87 -3.23 4.03 -13.86
N VAL A 88 -4.01 3.03 -13.44
CA VAL A 88 -4.14 1.74 -14.12
C VAL A 88 -4.61 1.90 -15.57
N ALA A 89 -5.53 2.82 -15.85
CA ALA A 89 -6.04 3.07 -17.19
C ALA A 89 -4.98 3.64 -18.15
N ASN A 90 -3.89 4.21 -17.63
CA ASN A 90 -2.80 4.78 -18.41
C ASN A 90 -1.57 3.87 -18.50
N LEU A 91 -1.57 2.72 -17.83
CA LEU A 91 -0.49 1.73 -17.94
C LEU A 91 -0.53 1.03 -19.30
N ASP A 92 0.65 0.63 -19.78
CA ASP A 92 0.74 -0.35 -20.86
C ASP A 92 0.23 -1.73 -20.39
N ASP A 93 -0.15 -2.58 -21.35
CA ASP A 93 -0.76 -3.87 -21.04
C ASP A 93 0.14 -4.81 -20.25
N GLU A 94 1.47 -4.78 -20.48
CA GLU A 94 2.41 -5.65 -19.76
C GLU A 94 2.51 -5.24 -18.29
N THR A 95 2.72 -3.94 -18.03
CA THR A 95 2.80 -3.40 -16.67
C THR A 95 1.48 -3.57 -15.93
N ARG A 96 0.34 -3.36 -16.60
CA ARG A 96 -0.99 -3.55 -16.02
C ARG A 96 -1.23 -5.00 -15.60
N VAL A 97 -0.95 -5.95 -16.49
CA VAL A 97 -1.09 -7.39 -16.18
C VAL A 97 -0.14 -7.77 -15.04
N GLY A 98 1.12 -7.31 -15.07
CA GLY A 98 2.08 -7.56 -14.01
C GLY A 98 1.62 -7.01 -12.64
N LEU A 99 1.03 -5.82 -12.62
CA LEU A 99 0.45 -5.24 -11.40
C LEU A 99 -0.74 -6.05 -10.89
N GLU A 100 -1.68 -6.42 -11.77
CA GLU A 100 -2.85 -7.25 -11.43
C GLU A 100 -2.41 -8.62 -10.88
N GLU A 101 -1.45 -9.28 -11.54
CA GLU A 101 -0.88 -10.54 -11.08
C GLU A 101 -0.17 -10.39 -9.74
N TYR A 102 0.61 -9.33 -9.52
CA TYR A 102 1.27 -9.08 -8.25
C TYR A 102 0.27 -8.85 -7.11
N ILE A 103 -0.83 -8.15 -7.37
CA ILE A 103 -1.93 -7.96 -6.40
C ILE A 103 -2.63 -9.30 -6.10
N ASN A 104 -2.92 -10.10 -7.14
CA ASN A 104 -3.71 -11.32 -7.05
C ASN A 104 -2.95 -12.54 -6.50
N ASN A 105 -1.70 -12.76 -6.93
CA ASN A 105 -0.89 -13.93 -6.57
C ASN A 105 -0.63 -14.03 -5.08
N GLU A 106 -0.78 -12.92 -4.37
CA GLU A 106 -0.51 -12.87 -2.96
C GLU A 106 -1.80 -12.88 -2.10
N MET A 107 -2.99 -12.91 -2.71
CA MET A 107 -4.26 -13.12 -1.98
C MET A 107 -4.53 -14.62 -1.70
N ASN A 108 -3.70 -15.52 -2.23
CA ASN A 108 -3.68 -16.97 -1.97
C ASN A 108 -2.52 -17.36 -1.04
#